data_AF-A0A9E7BBD0-F1
#
_entry.id   AF-A0A9E7BBD0-F1
#
_cell.length_a   1.000
_cell.length_b   1.000
_cell.length_c   1.000
_cell.angle_alpha   90.00
_cell.angle_beta   90.00
_cell.angle_gamma   90.00
#
_symmetry.space_group_name_H-M   'P 1'
#
loop_
_entity.id
_entity.type
_entity.pdbx_description
1 polymer ?
#
loop_
_entity_poly.entity_id
_entity_poly.type
_entity_poly.pdbx_seq_one_letter_code
_entity_poly.pdbx_strand_id
1 'polypeptide(L)'
;MLTAEDLIALVRDYNPKTNEKRIAQAYEYARAMHEGQNRHSGEPYFSHPVAVAAILTEQRLDDATIITALLHDTIEDTKASRAEIARRFGDEVAGLVDGVTKLTNLQLSSTETKQAENFRKLFMAMSKDLRVILVKLADRLHNMRTIKAMRPEKQAQKARETMDIFAPLAGRMGMQWMREELEDLAFRVLNPEGRQSIIRRFITLQKETGDVIHRITGDMRLELDRAGIEAEVFGRAKKPYSIWRKMQEKDQGFSRLSDIYGFRIITGSEEDCYRALGAIHRRWRAVPGRFK
;
A
#
# COMPACT_ATOMS: atom_id res chain seq x y z
N MET A 1 6.92 -19.05 -0.56
CA MET A 1 5.60 -18.74 0.03
C MET A 1 5.80 -18.70 1.54
N LEU A 2 5.30 -17.68 2.23
CA LEU A 2 5.40 -17.58 3.69
C LEU A 2 4.70 -18.79 4.33
N THR A 3 5.37 -19.47 5.25
CA THR A 3 4.79 -20.57 6.01
C THR A 3 3.86 -20.03 7.10
N ALA A 4 3.06 -20.90 7.71
CA ALA A 4 2.25 -20.54 8.87
C ALA A 4 3.13 -20.04 10.03
N GLU A 5 4.28 -20.70 10.25
CA GLU A 5 5.23 -20.34 11.31
C GLU A 5 5.85 -18.97 11.07
N ASP A 6 6.24 -18.65 9.83
CA ASP A 6 6.77 -17.33 9.49
C ASP A 6 5.72 -16.23 9.71
N LEU A 7 4.47 -16.47 9.30
CA LEU A 7 3.39 -15.51 9.49
C LEU A 7 3.10 -15.29 10.99
N ILE A 8 3.09 -16.36 11.78
CA ILE A 8 2.93 -16.28 13.23
C ILE A 8 4.09 -15.52 13.87
N ALA A 9 5.33 -15.74 13.42
CA ALA A 9 6.50 -15.01 13.90
C ALA A 9 6.38 -13.50 13.64
N LEU A 10 5.91 -13.10 12.45
CA LEU A 10 5.64 -11.69 12.13
C LEU A 10 4.58 -11.08 13.06
N VAL A 11 3.52 -11.83 13.37
CA VAL A 11 2.47 -11.34 14.28
C VAL A 11 2.99 -11.25 15.71
N ARG A 12 3.75 -12.24 16.16
CA ARG A 12 4.31 -12.29 17.52
C ARG A 12 5.25 -11.12 17.81
N ASP A 13 5.99 -10.64 16.81
CA ASP A 13 6.93 -9.52 16.94
C ASP A 13 6.25 -8.25 17.48
N TYR A 14 5.05 -7.94 17.01
CA TYR A 14 4.30 -6.77 17.49
C TYR A 14 3.17 -7.11 18.48
N ASN A 15 2.69 -8.35 18.50
CA ASN A 15 1.65 -8.83 19.41
C ASN A 15 2.10 -10.12 20.12
N PRO A 16 2.89 -10.04 21.20
CA PRO A 16 3.35 -11.22 21.94
C PRO A 16 2.24 -12.05 22.58
N LYS A 17 1.02 -11.52 22.69
CA LYS A 17 -0.16 -12.20 23.24
C LYS A 17 -1.04 -12.83 22.16
N THR A 18 -0.57 -12.87 20.91
CA THR A 18 -1.31 -13.43 19.78
C THR A 18 -1.70 -14.88 20.03
N ASN A 19 -2.90 -15.26 19.58
CA ASN A 19 -3.35 -16.63 19.60
C ASN A 19 -2.86 -17.38 18.36
N GLU A 20 -1.61 -17.83 18.45
CA GLU A 20 -0.91 -18.54 17.37
C GLU A 20 -1.67 -19.76 16.86
N LYS A 21 -2.32 -20.50 17.78
CA LYS A 21 -3.11 -21.68 17.43
C LYS A 21 -4.29 -21.31 16.51
N ARG A 22 -4.96 -20.18 16.76
CA ARG A 22 -6.06 -19.72 15.92
C ARG A 22 -5.58 -19.28 14.55
N ILE A 23 -4.44 -18.59 14.47
CA ILE A 23 -3.84 -18.18 13.19
C ILE A 23 -3.41 -19.42 12.38
N ALA A 24 -2.75 -20.39 13.02
CA ALA A 24 -2.39 -21.66 12.37
C ALA A 24 -3.63 -22.42 11.86
N GLN A 25 -4.69 -22.52 12.67
CA GLN A 25 -5.94 -23.16 12.26
C GLN A 25 -6.58 -22.46 11.06
N ALA A 26 -6.57 -21.12 11.02
CA ALA A 26 -7.09 -20.37 9.89
C ALA A 26 -6.25 -20.57 8.62
N TYR A 27 -4.92 -20.61 8.76
CA TYR A 27 -3.99 -20.88 7.67
C TYR A 27 -4.25 -22.25 7.04
N GLU A 28 -4.32 -23.29 7.86
CA GLU A 28 -4.56 -24.66 7.41
C GLU A 28 -5.96 -24.83 6.79
N TYR A 29 -6.97 -24.18 7.37
CA TYR A 29 -8.32 -24.18 6.82
C TYR A 29 -8.36 -23.49 5.44
N ALA A 30 -7.78 -22.30 5.31
CA ALA A 30 -7.69 -21.61 4.02
C ALA A 30 -6.93 -22.43 2.98
N ARG A 31 -5.83 -23.10 3.37
CA ARG A 31 -5.07 -23.99 2.50
C ARG A 31 -5.93 -25.14 1.97
N ALA A 32 -6.69 -25.79 2.85
CA ALA A 32 -7.57 -26.88 2.48
C ALA A 32 -8.72 -26.42 1.57
N MET A 33 -9.32 -25.26 1.83
CA MET A 33 -10.45 -24.76 1.03
C MET A 33 -10.04 -24.34 -0.39
N HIS A 34 -8.80 -23.87 -0.57
CA HIS A 34 -8.23 -23.53 -1.86
C HIS A 34 -7.37 -24.65 -2.48
N GLU A 35 -7.44 -25.87 -1.95
CA GLU A 35 -6.71 -27.01 -2.51
C GLU A 35 -7.18 -27.29 -3.95
N GLY A 36 -6.21 -27.48 -4.85
CA GLY A 36 -6.47 -27.66 -6.29
C GLY A 36 -6.88 -26.40 -7.04
N GLN A 37 -7.01 -25.24 -6.37
CA GLN A 37 -7.27 -23.96 -7.03
C GLN A 37 -5.97 -23.27 -7.42
N ASN A 38 -5.90 -22.80 -8.67
CA ASN A 38 -4.75 -22.05 -9.19
C ASN A 38 -5.17 -20.63 -9.56
N ARG A 39 -4.27 -19.68 -9.35
CA ARG A 39 -4.41 -18.31 -9.85
C ARG A 39 -4.23 -18.28 -11.37
N HIS A 40 -4.64 -17.18 -11.99
CA HIS A 40 -4.36 -16.92 -13.41
C HIS A 40 -2.85 -16.92 -13.74
N SER A 41 -1.98 -16.68 -12.75
CA SER A 41 -0.52 -16.78 -12.90
C SER A 41 0.02 -18.21 -12.95
N GLY A 42 -0.80 -19.21 -12.62
CA GLY A 42 -0.41 -20.62 -12.48
C GLY A 42 0.06 -21.01 -11.07
N GLU A 43 0.18 -20.06 -10.15
CA GLU A 43 0.53 -20.34 -8.74
C GLU A 43 -0.69 -20.84 -7.94
N PRO A 44 -0.51 -21.61 -6.85
CA PRO A 44 -1.62 -22.00 -5.98
C PRO A 44 -2.39 -20.78 -5.46
N TYR A 45 -3.72 -20.82 -5.48
CA TYR A 45 -4.57 -19.69 -5.05
C TYR A 45 -4.26 -19.26 -3.62
N PHE A 46 -3.98 -20.23 -2.75
CA PHE A 46 -3.65 -20.02 -1.35
C PHE A 46 -2.47 -19.04 -1.11
N SER A 47 -1.59 -18.83 -2.09
CA SER A 47 -0.52 -17.82 -1.98
C SER A 47 -1.06 -16.40 -1.80
N HIS A 48 -2.25 -16.11 -2.33
CA HIS A 48 -2.86 -14.79 -2.26
C HIS A 48 -3.34 -14.43 -0.84
N PRO A 49 -4.21 -15.21 -0.17
CA PRO A 49 -4.62 -14.91 1.20
C PRO A 49 -3.43 -14.76 2.17
N VAL A 50 -2.39 -15.58 2.02
CA VAL A 50 -1.17 -15.48 2.84
C VAL A 50 -0.43 -14.16 2.59
N ALA A 51 -0.31 -13.73 1.34
CA ALA A 51 0.33 -12.45 1.02
C ALA A 51 -0.49 -11.24 1.52
N VAL A 52 -1.83 -11.33 1.51
CA VAL A 52 -2.72 -10.30 2.07
C VAL A 52 -2.54 -10.22 3.59
N ALA A 53 -2.51 -11.37 4.28
CA ALA A 53 -2.23 -11.42 5.71
C ALA A 53 -0.87 -10.80 6.05
N ALA A 54 0.18 -11.12 5.27
CA ALA A 54 1.51 -10.54 5.45
C ALA A 54 1.53 -9.01 5.32
N ILE A 55 0.83 -8.44 4.32
CA ILE A 55 0.70 -6.98 4.18
C ILE A 55 0.08 -6.34 5.44
N LEU A 56 -0.89 -7.02 6.07
CA LEU A 56 -1.56 -6.51 7.26
C LEU A 56 -0.69 -6.63 8.52
N THR A 57 0.27 -7.56 8.57
CA THR A 57 1.25 -7.62 9.67
C THR A 57 2.14 -6.38 9.71
N GLU A 58 2.48 -5.79 8.55
CA GLU A 58 3.21 -4.52 8.49
C GLU A 58 2.43 -3.35 9.13
N GLN A 59 1.11 -3.47 9.21
CA GLN A 59 0.22 -2.50 9.86
C GLN A 59 -0.09 -2.86 11.32
N ARG A 60 0.52 -3.92 11.86
CA ARG A 60 0.40 -4.38 13.26
C ARG A 60 -1.05 -4.61 13.72
N LEU A 61 -1.86 -5.25 12.87
CA LEU A 61 -3.28 -5.49 13.15
C LEU A 61 -3.51 -6.71 14.05
N ASP A 62 -4.69 -6.76 14.67
CA ASP A 62 -5.11 -7.81 15.59
C ASP A 62 -5.31 -9.17 14.92
N ASP A 63 -5.27 -10.23 15.72
CA ASP A 63 -5.39 -11.62 15.26
C ASP A 63 -6.65 -11.86 14.43
N ALA A 64 -7.79 -11.26 14.82
CA ALA A 64 -9.04 -11.40 14.10
C ALA A 64 -8.92 -10.88 12.66
N THR A 65 -8.25 -9.74 12.46
CA THR A 65 -8.00 -9.19 11.11
C THR A 65 -7.08 -10.08 10.28
N ILE A 66 -6.02 -10.62 10.88
CA ILE A 66 -5.10 -11.53 10.19
C ILE A 66 -5.82 -12.81 9.78
N ILE A 67 -6.63 -13.38 10.67
CA ILE A 67 -7.48 -14.53 10.37
C ILE A 67 -8.48 -14.19 9.26
N THR A 68 -9.16 -13.04 9.32
CA THR A 68 -10.05 -12.58 8.25
C THR A 68 -9.33 -12.50 6.91
N ALA A 69 -8.09 -11.99 6.88
CA ALA A 69 -7.31 -11.91 5.65
C ALA A 69 -6.98 -13.28 5.05
N LEU A 70 -6.69 -14.28 5.89
CA LEU A 70 -6.50 -15.66 5.42
C LEU A 70 -7.80 -16.27 4.87
N LEU A 71 -8.96 -15.82 5.37
CA LEU A 71 -10.27 -16.38 5.05
C LEU A 71 -11.09 -15.56 4.05
N HIS A 72 -10.63 -14.39 3.62
CA HIS A 72 -11.48 -13.38 2.98
C HIS A 72 -12.16 -13.85 1.68
N ASP A 73 -11.48 -14.68 0.89
CA ASP A 73 -12.01 -15.24 -0.36
C ASP A 73 -12.66 -16.62 -0.19
N THR A 74 -12.65 -17.18 1.03
CA THR A 74 -13.18 -18.55 1.24
C THR A 74 -14.69 -18.63 1.03
N ILE A 75 -15.45 -17.59 1.38
CA ILE A 75 -16.92 -17.57 1.18
C ILE A 75 -17.28 -17.40 -0.30
N GLU A 76 -16.51 -16.61 -1.06
CA GLU A 76 -16.80 -16.32 -2.47
C GLU A 76 -16.36 -17.45 -3.40
N ASP A 77 -15.14 -17.97 -3.20
CA ASP A 77 -14.47 -18.83 -4.17
C ASP A 77 -14.45 -20.31 -3.79
N THR A 78 -15.04 -20.67 -2.65
CA THR A 78 -15.01 -22.06 -2.15
C THR A 78 -16.38 -22.48 -1.60
N LYS A 79 -16.46 -23.68 -1.02
CA LYS A 79 -17.69 -24.21 -0.40
C LYS A 79 -17.90 -23.72 1.04
N ALA A 80 -17.07 -22.80 1.53
CA ALA A 80 -17.19 -22.29 2.90
C ALA A 80 -18.51 -21.56 3.09
N SER A 81 -19.10 -21.69 4.28
CA SER A 81 -20.26 -20.90 4.66
C SER A 81 -19.93 -19.96 5.82
N ARG A 82 -20.62 -18.82 5.90
CA ARG A 82 -20.54 -17.92 7.07
C ARG A 82 -20.78 -18.68 8.38
N ALA A 83 -21.72 -19.62 8.39
CA ALA A 83 -22.07 -20.40 9.59
C ALA A 83 -20.92 -21.32 10.03
N GLU A 84 -20.18 -21.89 9.08
CA GLU A 84 -18.99 -22.69 9.37
C GLU A 84 -17.86 -21.82 9.95
N ILE A 85 -17.61 -20.66 9.34
CA ILE A 85 -16.58 -19.72 9.83
C ILE A 85 -16.93 -19.24 11.23
N ALA A 86 -18.19 -18.92 11.51
CA ALA A 86 -18.65 -18.52 12.85
C ALA A 86 -18.43 -19.63 13.89
N ARG A 87 -18.70 -20.88 13.52
CA ARG A 87 -18.50 -22.04 14.40
C ARG A 87 -17.02 -22.28 14.72
N ARG A 88 -16.13 -22.12 13.74
CA ARG A 88 -14.68 -22.42 13.91
C ARG A 88 -13.89 -21.24 14.48
N PHE A 89 -14.20 -20.03 14.05
CA PHE A 89 -13.40 -18.83 14.30
C PHE A 89 -14.17 -17.73 15.04
N GLY A 90 -15.43 -17.95 15.40
CA GLY A 90 -16.27 -17.00 16.14
C GLY A 90 -17.00 -16.00 15.25
N ASP A 91 -18.04 -15.39 15.82
CA ASP A 91 -18.94 -14.48 15.11
C ASP A 91 -18.25 -13.20 14.62
N GLU A 92 -17.22 -12.73 15.32
CA GLU A 92 -16.45 -11.55 14.94
C GLU A 92 -15.75 -11.77 13.58
N VAL A 93 -14.93 -12.83 13.47
CA VAL A 93 -14.24 -13.18 12.23
C VAL A 93 -15.25 -13.44 11.11
N ALA A 94 -16.34 -14.16 11.39
CA ALA A 94 -17.38 -14.42 10.40
C ALA A 94 -18.07 -13.14 9.92
N GLY A 95 -18.30 -12.17 10.81
CA GLY A 95 -18.83 -10.85 10.46
C GLY A 95 -17.86 -10.04 9.60
N LEU A 96 -16.56 -10.09 9.91
CA LEU A 96 -15.51 -9.43 9.13
C LEU A 96 -15.39 -10.03 7.73
N VAL A 97 -15.31 -11.36 7.60
CA VAL A 97 -15.20 -12.03 6.29
C VAL A 97 -16.44 -11.75 5.43
N ASP A 98 -17.65 -11.87 6.00
CA ASP A 98 -18.90 -11.52 5.32
C ASP A 98 -18.94 -10.04 4.89
N GLY A 99 -18.40 -9.15 5.72
CA GLY A 99 -18.23 -7.73 5.40
C GLY A 99 -17.34 -7.50 4.18
N VAL A 100 -16.19 -8.19 4.11
CA VAL A 100 -15.26 -8.10 2.97
C VAL A 100 -15.96 -8.60 1.71
N THR A 101 -16.65 -9.74 1.80
CA THR A 101 -17.36 -10.34 0.67
C THR A 101 -18.46 -9.43 0.10
N LYS A 102 -19.25 -8.83 0.98
CA LYS A 102 -20.31 -7.90 0.57
C LYS A 102 -19.77 -6.65 -0.11
N LEU A 103 -18.62 -6.14 0.34
CA LEU A 103 -17.98 -5.00 -0.31
C LEU A 103 -17.52 -5.33 -1.73
N THR A 104 -16.97 -6.52 -1.97
CA THR A 104 -16.60 -6.98 -3.33
C THR A 104 -17.82 -6.94 -4.25
N ASN A 105 -18.95 -7.50 -3.81
CA ASN A 105 -20.18 -7.57 -4.60
C ASN A 105 -20.79 -6.19 -4.91
N LEU A 106 -20.76 -5.26 -3.95
CA LEU A 106 -21.26 -3.90 -4.18
C LEU A 106 -20.43 -3.15 -5.24
N GLN A 107 -19.11 -3.38 -5.30
CA GLN A 107 -18.23 -2.75 -6.28
C GLN A 107 -18.48 -3.24 -7.71
N LEU A 108 -18.85 -4.51 -7.90
CA LEU A 108 -19.14 -5.09 -9.22
C LEU A 108 -20.39 -4.49 -9.88
N SER A 109 -21.29 -3.89 -9.12
CA SER A 109 -22.58 -3.38 -9.61
C SER A 109 -22.54 -1.95 -10.18
N SER A 110 -21.40 -1.24 -10.14
CA SER A 110 -21.35 0.17 -10.49
C SER A 110 -20.75 0.47 -11.85
N THR A 111 -21.60 0.85 -12.80
CA THR A 111 -21.23 1.40 -14.11
C THR A 111 -21.18 2.94 -14.04
N GLU A 112 -19.97 3.48 -14.26
CA GLU A 112 -19.56 4.81 -14.76
C GLU A 112 -20.11 6.16 -14.25
N THR A 113 -21.19 6.29 -13.44
CA THR A 113 -21.75 7.65 -13.17
C THR A 113 -22.06 8.03 -11.72
N LYS A 114 -21.62 7.25 -10.71
CA LYS A 114 -22.02 7.49 -9.30
C LYS A 114 -20.87 7.44 -8.28
N GLN A 115 -19.72 8.07 -8.56
CA GLN A 115 -18.58 8.05 -7.63
C GLN A 115 -18.92 8.52 -6.20
N ALA A 116 -19.65 9.62 -6.05
CA ALA A 116 -20.03 10.14 -4.72
C ALA A 116 -21.03 9.23 -3.97
N GLU A 117 -21.99 8.63 -4.68
CA GLU A 117 -22.96 7.71 -4.11
C GLU A 117 -22.30 6.36 -3.76
N ASN A 118 -21.34 5.90 -4.57
CA ASN A 118 -20.51 4.73 -4.29
C ASN A 118 -19.65 4.97 -3.06
N PHE A 119 -18.99 6.13 -2.94
CA PHE A 119 -18.26 6.48 -1.71
C PHE A 119 -19.21 6.43 -0.51
N ARG A 120 -20.39 7.06 -0.59
CA ARG A 120 -21.37 7.07 0.53
C ARG A 120 -21.87 5.66 0.87
N LYS A 121 -22.14 4.80 -0.11
CA LYS A 121 -22.53 3.39 0.08
C LYS A 121 -21.39 2.54 0.65
N LEU A 122 -20.16 2.74 0.16
CA LEU A 122 -18.96 2.17 0.77
C LEU A 122 -18.91 2.60 2.24
N PHE A 123 -18.99 3.91 2.53
CA PHE A 123 -18.90 4.46 3.89
C PHE A 123 -20.01 3.97 4.83
N MET A 124 -21.22 3.76 4.32
CA MET A 124 -22.32 3.19 5.11
C MET A 124 -22.15 1.69 5.38
N ALA A 125 -21.70 0.90 4.40
CA ALA A 125 -21.34 -0.51 4.62
C ALA A 125 -20.12 -0.65 5.56
N MET A 126 -19.22 0.32 5.52
CA MET A 126 -17.99 0.44 6.31
C MET A 126 -18.20 0.95 7.74
N SER A 127 -19.38 1.50 8.08
CA SER A 127 -19.61 2.17 9.37
C SER A 127 -19.59 1.22 10.59
N LYS A 128 -19.48 -0.09 10.38
CA LYS A 128 -19.50 -1.10 11.45
C LYS A 128 -18.09 -1.55 11.87
N ASP A 129 -17.13 -1.65 10.96
CA ASP A 129 -15.77 -2.08 11.30
C ASP A 129 -14.72 -1.67 10.25
N LEU A 130 -13.73 -0.86 10.65
CA LEU A 130 -12.65 -0.40 9.79
C LEU A 130 -11.72 -1.53 9.32
N ARG A 131 -11.63 -2.65 10.07
CA ARG A 131 -10.78 -3.80 9.73
C ARG A 131 -11.13 -4.41 8.38
N VAL A 132 -12.42 -4.38 8.02
CA VAL A 132 -12.91 -4.84 6.71
C VAL A 132 -12.27 -4.05 5.56
N ILE A 133 -12.11 -2.73 5.72
CA ILE A 133 -11.49 -1.88 4.70
C ILE A 133 -10.00 -2.20 4.57
N LEU A 134 -9.32 -2.39 5.70
CA LEU A 134 -7.89 -2.69 5.73
C LEU A 134 -7.60 -3.99 4.98
N VAL A 135 -8.40 -5.03 5.24
CA VAL A 135 -8.31 -6.30 4.49
C VAL A 135 -8.55 -6.05 3.00
N LYS A 136 -9.56 -5.27 2.62
CA LYS A 136 -9.86 -5.01 1.20
C LYS A 136 -8.77 -4.19 0.50
N LEU A 137 -8.15 -3.25 1.19
CA LEU A 137 -7.03 -2.47 0.67
C LEU A 137 -5.80 -3.35 0.46
N ALA A 138 -5.49 -4.24 1.40
CA ALA A 138 -4.41 -5.21 1.28
C ALA A 138 -4.66 -6.23 0.15
N ASP A 139 -5.89 -6.75 0.03
CA ASP A 139 -6.35 -7.55 -1.10
C ASP A 139 -6.09 -6.81 -2.42
N ARG A 140 -6.62 -5.58 -2.56
CA ARG A 140 -6.45 -4.79 -3.77
C ARG A 140 -4.97 -4.54 -4.09
N LEU A 141 -4.13 -4.26 -3.09
CA LEU A 141 -2.70 -4.08 -3.28
C LEU A 141 -2.04 -5.33 -3.85
N HIS A 142 -2.30 -6.50 -3.26
CA HIS A 142 -1.74 -7.75 -3.77
C HIS A 142 -2.24 -8.08 -5.19
N ASN A 143 -3.52 -7.82 -5.47
CA ASN A 143 -4.10 -7.95 -6.80
C ASN A 143 -3.41 -7.04 -7.83
N MET A 144 -3.09 -5.80 -7.46
CA MET A 144 -2.35 -4.87 -8.33
C MET A 144 -0.87 -5.25 -8.49
N ARG A 145 -0.24 -5.87 -7.48
CA ARG A 145 1.13 -6.41 -7.59
C ARG A 145 1.20 -7.56 -8.61
N THR A 146 0.15 -8.39 -8.68
CA THR A 146 0.09 -9.60 -9.51
C THR A 146 -0.77 -9.46 -10.77
N ILE A 147 -1.15 -8.23 -11.14
CA ILE A 147 -2.12 -7.91 -12.20
C ILE A 147 -1.73 -8.43 -13.60
N LYS A 148 -0.44 -8.64 -13.86
CA LYS A 148 0.10 -9.00 -15.19
C LYS A 148 -0.47 -10.30 -15.75
N ALA A 149 -0.88 -11.23 -14.90
CA ALA A 149 -1.43 -12.52 -15.32
C ALA A 149 -2.88 -12.43 -15.83
N MET A 150 -3.55 -11.30 -15.64
CA MET A 150 -4.94 -11.10 -16.08
C MET A 150 -5.04 -10.65 -17.54
N ARG A 151 -6.22 -10.78 -18.15
CA ARG A 151 -6.50 -10.20 -19.47
C ARG A 151 -6.40 -8.66 -19.45
N PRO A 152 -5.87 -8.00 -20.52
CA PRO A 152 -5.65 -6.56 -20.54
C PRO A 152 -6.88 -5.71 -20.17
N GLU A 153 -8.07 -6.09 -20.61
CA GLU A 153 -9.34 -5.42 -20.28
C GLU A 153 -9.60 -5.40 -18.77
N LYS A 154 -9.45 -6.55 -18.10
CA LYS A 154 -9.60 -6.67 -16.65
C LYS A 154 -8.48 -5.92 -15.92
N GLN A 155 -7.26 -5.89 -16.46
CA GLN A 155 -6.17 -5.10 -15.89
C GLN A 155 -6.54 -3.61 -15.88
N ALA A 156 -6.99 -3.07 -17.01
CA ALA A 156 -7.39 -1.67 -17.13
C ALA A 156 -8.56 -1.33 -16.19
N GLN A 157 -9.58 -2.18 -16.11
CA GLN A 157 -10.70 -2.00 -15.19
C GLN A 157 -10.24 -1.92 -13.72
N LYS A 158 -9.48 -2.92 -13.26
CA LYS A 158 -8.96 -2.95 -11.88
C LYS A 158 -8.03 -1.78 -11.58
N ALA A 159 -7.23 -1.34 -12.56
CA ALA A 159 -6.34 -0.21 -12.41
C ALA A 159 -7.10 1.13 -12.31
N ARG A 160 -8.16 1.34 -13.09
CA ARG A 160 -9.03 2.53 -12.97
C ARG A 160 -9.70 2.57 -11.60
N GLU A 161 -10.31 1.47 -11.19
CA GLU A 161 -10.95 1.35 -9.87
C GLU A 161 -9.95 1.62 -8.73
N THR A 162 -8.72 1.12 -8.88
CA THR A 162 -7.63 1.39 -7.93
C THR A 162 -7.32 2.88 -7.84
N MET A 163 -7.21 3.56 -8.98
CA MET A 163 -6.90 4.98 -9.05
C MET A 163 -8.02 5.87 -8.48
N ASP A 164 -9.27 5.51 -8.77
CA ASP A 164 -10.43 6.35 -8.47
C ASP A 164 -10.97 6.12 -7.05
N ILE A 165 -10.83 4.89 -6.52
CA ILE A 165 -11.46 4.48 -5.26
C ILE A 165 -10.40 4.12 -4.21
N PHE A 166 -9.59 3.09 -4.46
CA PHE A 166 -8.77 2.49 -3.41
C PHE A 166 -7.56 3.34 -3.00
N ALA A 167 -6.85 3.95 -3.97
CA ALA A 167 -5.72 4.83 -3.67
C ALA A 167 -6.15 6.07 -2.87
N PRO A 168 -7.21 6.82 -3.26
CA PRO A 168 -7.74 7.90 -2.43
C PRO A 168 -8.19 7.44 -1.05
N LEU A 169 -8.81 6.26 -0.95
CA LEU A 169 -9.25 5.69 0.32
C LEU A 169 -8.06 5.40 1.26
N ALA A 170 -7.01 4.73 0.77
CA ALA A 170 -5.77 4.51 1.53
C ALA A 170 -5.15 5.85 2.00
N GLY A 171 -5.17 6.87 1.13
CA GLY A 171 -4.72 8.23 1.48
C GLY A 171 -5.50 8.85 2.63
N ARG A 172 -6.83 8.75 2.61
CA ARG A 172 -7.70 9.28 3.68
C ARG A 172 -7.53 8.54 5.00
N MET A 173 -7.12 7.26 4.96
CA MET A 173 -6.79 6.47 6.15
C MET A 173 -5.37 6.74 6.68
N GLY A 174 -4.62 7.68 6.08
CA GLY A 174 -3.25 7.98 6.48
C GLY A 174 -2.21 6.98 5.94
N MET A 175 -2.62 5.96 5.19
CA MET A 175 -1.76 4.92 4.62
C MET A 175 -1.10 5.41 3.32
N GLN A 176 -0.23 6.41 3.45
CA GLN A 176 0.42 7.08 2.32
C GLN A 176 1.30 6.15 1.49
N TRP A 177 2.00 5.21 2.13
CA TRP A 177 2.87 4.25 1.46
C TRP A 177 2.05 3.35 0.50
N MET A 178 0.89 2.88 0.97
CA MET A 178 0.00 2.00 0.20
C MET A 178 -0.66 2.79 -0.93
N ARG A 179 -1.10 4.02 -0.66
CA ARG A 179 -1.59 4.93 -1.71
C ARG A 179 -0.56 5.11 -2.81
N GLU A 180 0.66 5.52 -2.47
CA GLU A 180 1.74 5.76 -3.43
C GLU A 180 2.01 4.49 -4.28
N GLU A 181 1.92 3.30 -3.67
CA GLU A 181 2.11 2.04 -4.39
C GLU A 181 0.93 1.69 -5.31
N LEU A 182 -0.30 1.73 -4.81
CA LEU A 182 -1.50 1.49 -5.60
C LEU A 182 -1.56 2.42 -6.82
N GLU A 183 -1.24 3.70 -6.62
CA GLU A 183 -1.17 4.69 -7.70
C GLU A 183 -0.11 4.34 -8.76
N ASP A 184 1.11 3.95 -8.37
CA ASP A 184 2.16 3.58 -9.34
C ASP A 184 1.83 2.27 -10.08
N LEU A 185 1.28 1.29 -9.38
CA LEU A 185 0.86 0.01 -9.97
C LEU A 185 -0.27 0.22 -10.99
N ALA A 186 -1.24 1.08 -10.67
CA ALA A 186 -2.31 1.46 -11.58
C ALA A 186 -1.80 2.27 -12.77
N PHE A 187 -0.92 3.24 -12.53
CA PHE A 187 -0.30 4.06 -13.57
C PHE A 187 0.45 3.22 -14.61
N ARG A 188 1.16 2.19 -14.16
CA ARG A 188 1.86 1.23 -15.04
C ARG A 188 0.93 0.52 -16.02
N VAL A 189 -0.33 0.29 -15.64
CA VAL A 189 -1.33 -0.37 -16.49
C VAL A 189 -2.06 0.65 -17.37
N LEU A 190 -2.44 1.80 -16.81
CA LEU A 190 -3.27 2.80 -17.50
C LEU A 190 -2.48 3.65 -18.48
N ASN A 191 -1.21 3.94 -18.19
CA ASN A 191 -0.35 4.77 -19.03
C ASN A 191 1.11 4.25 -19.01
N PRO A 192 1.36 3.09 -19.64
CA PRO A 192 2.68 2.48 -19.66
C PRO A 192 3.72 3.36 -20.36
N GLU A 193 3.33 4.06 -21.43
CA GLU A 193 4.23 4.93 -22.20
C GLU A 193 4.71 6.14 -21.38
N GLY A 194 3.79 6.83 -20.72
CA GLY A 194 4.10 7.95 -19.82
C GLY A 194 5.01 7.50 -18.68
N ARG A 195 4.74 6.34 -18.08
CA ARG A 195 5.60 5.75 -17.05
C ARG A 195 7.00 5.43 -17.58
N GLN A 196 7.10 4.83 -18.75
CA GLN A 196 8.38 4.46 -19.35
C GLN A 196 9.20 5.69 -19.77
N SER A 197 8.54 6.78 -20.17
CA SER A 197 9.19 8.07 -20.43
C SER A 197 9.83 8.62 -19.16
N ILE A 198 9.09 8.63 -18.05
CA ILE A 198 9.60 9.10 -16.75
C ILE A 198 10.77 8.24 -16.27
N ILE A 199 10.68 6.91 -16.41
CA ILE A 199 11.75 6.00 -16.00
C ILE A 199 13.01 6.20 -16.86
N ARG A 200 12.86 6.30 -18.18
CA ARG A 200 14.01 6.57 -19.07
C ARG A 200 14.71 7.86 -18.67
N ARG A 201 13.93 8.91 -18.46
CA ARG A 201 14.47 10.21 -18.06
C ARG A 201 15.10 10.17 -16.67
N PHE A 202 14.52 9.43 -15.72
CA PHE A 202 15.12 9.17 -14.41
C PHE A 202 16.49 8.49 -14.53
N ILE A 203 16.62 7.45 -15.36
CA ILE A 203 17.88 6.74 -15.59
C ILE A 203 18.93 7.66 -16.22
N THR A 204 18.54 8.49 -17.19
CA THR A 204 19.44 9.48 -17.80
C THR A 204 19.98 10.45 -16.75
N LEU A 205 19.11 11.05 -15.95
CA LEU A 205 19.55 11.96 -14.88
C LEU A 205 20.42 11.25 -13.86
N GLN A 206 20.05 10.05 -13.38
CA GLN A 206 20.91 9.27 -12.48
C GLN A 206 22.33 9.08 -13.04
N LYS A 207 22.47 8.74 -14.33
CA LYS A 207 23.77 8.58 -14.99
C LYS A 207 24.55 9.90 -15.09
N GLU A 208 23.88 10.99 -15.42
CA GLU A 208 24.50 12.33 -15.54
C GLU A 208 24.96 12.88 -14.19
N THR A 209 24.19 12.61 -13.12
CA THR A 209 24.44 13.21 -11.81
C THR A 209 25.30 12.33 -10.89
N GLY A 210 25.38 11.02 -11.15
CA GLY A 210 26.06 10.07 -10.25
C GLY A 210 25.30 9.89 -8.93
N ASP A 211 26.01 9.49 -7.87
CA ASP A 211 25.42 9.27 -6.56
C ASP A 211 25.18 10.58 -5.76
N VAL A 212 24.32 11.42 -6.31
CA VAL A 212 23.93 12.69 -5.70
C VAL A 212 23.18 12.49 -4.40
N ILE A 213 22.44 11.37 -4.28
CA ILE A 213 21.69 11.09 -3.06
C ILE A 213 22.66 10.92 -1.90
N HIS A 214 23.68 10.07 -2.02
CA HIS A 214 24.64 9.87 -0.94
C HIS A 214 25.43 11.16 -0.64
N ARG A 215 25.82 11.93 -1.65
CA ARG A 215 26.52 13.21 -1.45
C ARG A 215 25.67 14.22 -0.71
N ILE A 216 24.44 14.49 -1.16
CA ILE A 216 23.54 15.45 -0.50
C ILE A 216 23.18 14.96 0.91
N THR A 217 22.94 13.66 1.08
CA THR A 217 22.64 13.10 2.41
C THR A 217 23.83 13.27 3.36
N GLY A 218 25.06 13.04 2.87
CA GLY A 218 26.29 13.26 3.65
C GLY A 218 26.49 14.73 4.02
N ASP A 219 26.30 15.64 3.07
CA ASP A 219 26.36 17.09 3.32
C ASP A 219 25.30 17.52 4.34
N MET A 220 24.06 17.02 4.23
CA MET A 220 23.00 17.32 5.19
C MET A 220 23.35 16.84 6.61
N ARG A 221 23.89 15.63 6.75
CA ARG A 221 24.34 15.10 8.05
C ARG A 221 25.43 15.96 8.65
N LEU A 222 26.44 16.33 7.87
CA LEU A 222 27.52 17.19 8.32
C LEU A 222 27.03 18.56 8.83
N GLU A 223 26.07 19.17 8.14
CA GLU A 223 25.51 20.45 8.57
C GLU A 223 24.64 20.33 9.83
N LEU A 224 23.92 19.21 10.00
CA LEU A 224 23.15 18.93 11.22
C LEU A 224 24.08 18.65 12.42
N ASP A 225 25.15 17.88 12.22
CA ASP A 225 26.17 17.61 13.23
C ASP A 225 26.85 18.91 13.70
N ARG A 226 27.21 19.81 12.76
CA ARG A 226 27.77 21.13 13.06
C ARG A 226 26.83 22.02 13.87
N ALA A 227 25.52 21.85 13.66
CA ALA A 227 24.50 22.57 14.40
C ALA A 227 24.16 21.91 15.75
N GLY A 228 24.77 20.75 16.06
CA GLY A 228 24.50 19.95 17.25
C GLY A 228 23.08 19.40 17.27
N ILE A 229 22.57 18.96 16.12
CA ILE A 229 21.22 18.43 15.95
C ILE A 229 21.31 16.94 15.64
N GLU A 230 20.82 16.10 16.55
CA GLU A 230 20.73 14.67 16.33
C GLU A 230 19.51 14.36 15.42
N ALA A 231 19.79 13.85 14.21
CA ALA A 231 18.75 13.61 13.23
C ALA A 231 19.12 12.51 12.22
N GLU A 232 18.10 11.78 11.76
CA GLU A 232 18.25 10.79 10.70
C GLU A 232 17.88 11.38 9.35
N VAL A 233 18.81 11.32 8.39
CA VAL A 233 18.60 11.81 7.02
C VAL A 233 18.42 10.65 6.05
N PHE A 234 17.30 10.66 5.34
CA PHE A 234 16.92 9.70 4.31
C PHE A 234 16.72 10.38 2.96
N GLY A 235 17.45 9.94 1.95
CA GLY A 235 17.20 10.32 0.55
C GLY A 235 16.43 9.22 -0.17
N ARG A 236 15.33 9.57 -0.87
CA ARG A 236 14.61 8.64 -1.74
C ARG A 236 14.29 9.26 -3.10
N ALA A 237 14.26 8.43 -4.13
CA ALA A 237 13.62 8.77 -5.39
C ALA A 237 12.09 8.72 -5.23
N LYS A 238 11.39 9.70 -5.81
CA LYS A 238 9.93 9.71 -5.86
C LYS A 238 9.44 8.64 -6.83
N LYS A 239 8.25 8.09 -6.57
CA LYS A 239 7.62 7.13 -7.48
C LYS A 239 7.24 7.79 -8.81
N PRO A 240 7.32 7.07 -9.96
CA PRO A 240 7.00 7.59 -11.27
C PRO A 240 5.64 8.28 -11.36
N TYR A 241 4.60 7.71 -10.76
CA TYR A 241 3.28 8.36 -10.78
C TYR A 241 3.25 9.72 -10.05
N SER A 242 3.92 9.86 -8.90
CA SER A 242 3.97 11.13 -8.18
C SER A 242 4.69 12.22 -8.97
N ILE A 243 5.67 11.83 -9.79
CA ILE A 243 6.34 12.70 -10.74
C ILE A 243 5.36 13.11 -11.84
N TRP A 244 4.71 12.12 -12.48
CA TRP A 244 3.75 12.34 -13.55
C TRP A 244 2.62 13.30 -13.14
N ARG A 245 1.98 13.05 -11.98
CA ARG A 245 0.91 13.88 -11.45
C ARG A 245 1.35 15.34 -11.30
N LYS A 246 2.54 15.58 -10.76
CA LYS A 246 3.09 16.94 -10.61
C LYS A 246 3.40 17.61 -11.94
N MET A 247 3.80 16.86 -12.95
CA MET A 247 4.00 17.39 -14.30
C MET A 247 2.67 17.85 -14.89
N GLN A 248 1.64 17.01 -14.81
CA GLN A 248 0.30 17.34 -15.31
C GLN A 248 -0.32 18.55 -14.59
N GLU A 249 -0.15 18.67 -13.28
CA GLU A 249 -0.70 19.79 -12.50
C GLU A 249 -0.01 21.13 -12.76
N LYS A 250 1.28 21.12 -13.14
CA LYS A 250 2.11 22.33 -13.21
C LYS A 250 2.45 22.77 -14.63
N ASP A 251 2.07 21.99 -15.63
CA ASP A 251 2.39 22.20 -17.06
C ASP A 251 3.88 22.53 -17.31
N GLN A 252 4.75 22.02 -16.43
CA GLN A 252 6.19 22.32 -16.40
C GLN A 252 6.99 21.11 -16.89
N GLY A 253 7.90 21.38 -17.82
CA GLY A 253 8.82 20.39 -18.36
C GLY A 253 9.75 19.78 -17.30
N PHE A 254 9.96 18.47 -17.42
CA PHE A 254 10.81 17.66 -16.54
C PHE A 254 12.31 17.99 -16.72
N SER A 255 12.82 18.91 -15.90
CA SER A 255 14.22 19.37 -16.02
C SER A 255 15.02 19.37 -14.71
N ARG A 256 14.39 19.37 -13.52
CA ARG A 256 15.10 19.61 -12.25
C ARG A 256 15.19 18.35 -11.38
N LEU A 257 16.35 18.16 -10.77
CA LEU A 257 16.61 17.10 -9.77
C LEU A 257 15.63 17.16 -8.58
N SER A 258 15.17 18.36 -8.22
CA SER A 258 14.19 18.58 -7.15
C SER A 258 12.83 17.92 -7.39
N ASP A 259 12.49 17.62 -8.64
CA ASP A 259 11.22 16.96 -8.97
C ASP A 259 11.30 15.44 -8.82
N ILE A 260 12.52 14.90 -8.78
CA ILE A 260 12.83 13.47 -8.75
C ILE A 260 13.16 12.99 -7.34
N TYR A 261 14.05 13.71 -6.67
CA TYR A 261 14.53 13.32 -5.36
C TYR A 261 13.72 14.02 -4.27
N GLY A 262 13.63 13.36 -3.12
CA GLY A 262 13.11 13.91 -1.88
C GLY A 262 13.99 13.47 -0.74
N PHE A 263 14.27 14.39 0.18
CA PHE A 263 15.02 14.12 1.39
C PHE A 263 14.08 14.28 2.59
N ARG A 264 14.22 13.41 3.58
CA ARG A 264 13.49 13.44 4.84
C ARG A 264 14.51 13.50 5.96
N ILE A 265 14.30 14.44 6.88
CA ILE A 265 15.06 14.57 8.12
C ILE A 265 14.08 14.22 9.24
N ILE A 266 14.45 13.28 10.11
CA ILE A 266 13.68 12.88 11.29
C ILE A 266 14.46 13.35 12.52
N THR A 267 13.85 14.21 13.33
CA THR A 267 14.43 14.77 14.56
C THR A 267 13.65 14.29 15.78
N GLY A 268 14.24 14.41 16.98
CA GLY A 268 13.59 14.02 18.23
C GLY A 268 12.54 15.01 18.75
N SER A 269 12.58 16.27 18.30
CA SER A 269 11.68 17.33 18.76
C SER A 269 11.23 18.27 17.63
N GLU A 270 10.13 19.00 17.88
CA GLU A 270 9.65 20.06 16.99
C GLU A 270 10.65 21.22 16.90
N GLU A 271 11.30 21.58 18.01
CA GLU A 271 12.33 22.60 18.03
C GLU A 271 13.49 22.25 17.10
N ASP A 272 13.93 20.99 17.13
CA ASP A 272 14.99 20.50 16.24
C ASP A 272 14.56 20.47 14.77
N CYS A 273 13.27 20.31 14.45
CA CYS A 273 12.78 20.46 13.07
C CYS A 273 13.08 21.88 12.54
N TYR A 274 12.78 22.91 13.33
CA TYR A 274 13.02 24.30 12.96
C TYR A 274 14.51 24.65 12.93
N ARG A 275 15.30 24.13 13.88
CA ARG A 275 16.76 24.28 13.87
C ARG A 275 17.38 23.60 12.64
N ALA A 276 16.94 22.40 12.30
CA ALA A 276 17.38 21.66 11.12
C ALA A 276 17.04 22.44 9.84
N LEU A 277 15.81 22.94 9.71
CA LEU A 277 15.41 23.80 8.60
C LEU A 277 16.34 25.01 8.44
N GLY A 278 16.67 25.69 9.55
CA GLY A 278 17.60 26.81 9.58
C GLY A 278 19.00 26.44 9.10
N ALA A 279 19.55 25.31 9.56
CA ALA A 279 20.86 24.81 9.13
C ALA A 279 20.87 24.51 7.62
N ILE A 280 19.84 23.82 7.12
CA ILE A 280 19.70 23.50 5.69
C ILE A 280 19.59 24.77 4.84
N HIS A 281 18.78 25.75 5.26
CA HIS A 281 18.61 27.02 4.52
C HIS A 281 19.85 27.91 4.51
N ARG A 282 20.74 27.78 5.49
CA ARG A 282 22.05 28.47 5.49
C ARG A 282 23.00 27.88 4.45
N ARG A 283 22.98 26.56 4.28
CA ARG A 283 23.80 25.85 3.29
C ARG A 283 23.25 25.96 1.87
N TRP A 284 21.93 25.82 1.70
CA TRP A 284 21.24 25.86 0.40
C TRP A 284 20.14 26.92 0.39
N ARG A 285 20.14 27.78 -0.63
CA ARG A 285 19.10 28.80 -0.78
C ARG A 285 17.73 28.15 -1.02
N ALA A 286 16.76 28.53 -0.21
CA ALA A 286 15.37 28.12 -0.39
C ALA A 286 14.80 28.69 -1.70
N VAL A 287 14.02 27.89 -2.41
CA VAL A 287 13.30 28.34 -3.61
C VAL A 287 12.02 29.06 -3.18
N PRO A 288 11.81 30.33 -3.58
CA PRO A 288 10.59 31.07 -3.22
C PRO A 288 9.31 30.32 -3.60
N GLY A 289 8.30 30.37 -2.72
CA GLY A 289 7.01 29.73 -2.93
C GLY A 289 6.99 28.19 -2.86
N ARG A 290 8.09 27.55 -2.45
CA ARG A 290 8.18 26.09 -2.25
C ARG A 290 8.19 25.65 -0.78
N PHE A 291 8.37 26.60 0.15
CA PHE A 291 8.20 26.35 1.58
C PHE A 291 6.71 26.18 1.89
N LYS A 292 6.39 25.15 2.69
CA LYS A 292 5.03 24.83 3.15
C LYS A 292 5.09 24.54 4.63
#